data_AF-A0A3A4AJK3-F1
#
_entry.id   AF-A0A3A4AJK3-F1
#
_cell.length_a   1.000
_cell.length_b   1.000
_cell.length_c   1.000
_cell.angle_alpha   90.00
_cell.angle_beta   90.00
_cell.angle_gamma   90.00
#
_symmetry.space_group_name_H-M   'P 1'
#
loop_
_entity.id
_entity.type
_entity.pdbx_description
1 polymer ?
#
loop_
_entity_poly.entity_id
_entity_poly.type
_entity_poly.pdbx_seq_one_letter_code
_entity_poly.pdbx_strand_id
1 'polypeptide(L)'
;MSQDAYRFAALDPRPVPEAREHNAAVIVQPALGIKVTAPQVAAACDLGTIGPEDQDEGTGTVAIESALTCPLPPAGTTLVTADPDAGSLGAMAVLALRAAKRPLDAGVLDRVRLIAAADAAAAAPWPGPQPTSTPEDLVGPATPVFHAAADPARSVAERVDLLADWLRGRPAAEEAMAGYRARALDEARTALADLRIRVHGPIAVVIGTSRAALTLGHRSAPMALHTDAGLPAAGGKLQHTLARWNRHTQSYLGWPELREDLNAADPVVTAAASWGGSASTLRSPHGVGSGLSTEDVLAIVREHLADGMEHRGYDLVLYAEYYAGMAERELPYDEDDATQVEEALRQLARDRAALRAWDDTARE
;
A
#
# COMPACT_ATOMS: atom_id res chain seq x y z
N MET A 1 22.98 -23.02 3.07
CA MET A 1 23.19 -23.93 1.91
C MET A 1 21.87 -24.55 1.47
N SER A 2 21.02 -23.76 0.80
CA SER A 2 19.87 -24.22 0.00
C SER A 2 19.67 -23.29 -1.22
N GLN A 3 20.76 -22.75 -1.75
CA GLN A 3 20.75 -21.92 -2.96
C GLN A 3 20.55 -22.74 -4.25
N ASP A 4 20.38 -24.06 -4.14
CA ASP A 4 20.55 -24.95 -5.29
C ASP A 4 19.29 -25.07 -6.17
N ALA A 5 18.11 -24.68 -5.68
CA ALA A 5 16.88 -24.83 -6.45
C ALA A 5 16.58 -23.62 -7.36
N TYR A 6 16.75 -22.39 -6.85
CA TYR A 6 16.33 -21.17 -7.52
C TYR A 6 17.34 -20.04 -7.34
N ARG A 7 17.32 -19.10 -8.29
CA ARG A 7 17.99 -17.79 -8.18
C ARG A 7 16.95 -16.74 -7.79
N PHE A 8 17.35 -15.72 -7.05
CA PHE A 8 16.44 -14.64 -6.62
C PHE A 8 16.98 -13.30 -7.06
N ALA A 9 16.13 -12.46 -7.65
CA ALA A 9 16.53 -11.11 -8.08
C ALA A 9 15.40 -10.08 -7.89
N ALA A 10 15.80 -8.83 -7.70
CA ALA A 10 14.90 -7.68 -7.72
C ALA A 10 14.99 -6.97 -9.07
N LEU A 11 13.83 -6.62 -9.60
CA LEU A 11 13.66 -5.87 -10.84
C LEU A 11 13.57 -4.39 -10.53
N ASP A 12 13.96 -3.57 -11.50
CA ASP A 12 13.72 -2.14 -11.49
C ASP A 12 12.44 -1.86 -12.31
N PRO A 13 11.32 -1.46 -11.69
CA PRO A 13 10.05 -1.26 -12.39
C PRO A 13 10.02 0.03 -13.23
N ARG A 14 11.02 0.91 -13.13
CA ARG A 14 11.00 2.21 -13.79
C ARG A 14 11.02 2.04 -15.31
N PRO A 15 10.23 2.81 -16.08
CA PRO A 15 10.19 2.71 -17.55
C PRO A 15 11.37 3.44 -18.23
N VAL A 16 12.59 3.32 -17.69
CA VAL A 16 13.80 3.99 -18.17
C VAL A 16 14.80 3.00 -18.78
N PRO A 17 15.69 3.42 -19.71
CA PRO A 17 16.65 2.52 -20.37
C PRO A 17 17.53 1.72 -19.40
N GLU A 18 18.02 2.35 -18.33
CA GLU A 18 18.89 1.75 -17.32
C GLU A 18 18.19 0.61 -16.58
N ALA A 19 16.91 0.79 -16.26
CA ALA A 19 16.08 -0.23 -15.63
C ALA A 19 15.86 -1.42 -16.58
N ARG A 20 15.69 -1.17 -17.89
CA ARG A 20 15.58 -2.24 -18.90
C ARG A 20 16.87 -3.04 -19.03
N GLU A 21 18.01 -2.37 -19.05
CA GLU A 21 19.33 -3.03 -19.10
C GLU A 21 19.57 -3.88 -17.85
N HIS A 22 19.30 -3.31 -16.66
CA HIS A 22 19.37 -4.05 -15.39
C HIS A 22 18.45 -5.27 -15.41
N ASN A 23 17.18 -5.10 -15.78
CA ASN A 23 16.20 -6.20 -15.83
C ASN A 23 16.62 -7.30 -16.82
N ALA A 24 17.13 -6.93 -17.99
CA ALA A 24 17.63 -7.88 -18.98
C ALA A 24 18.84 -8.68 -18.46
N ALA A 25 19.68 -8.09 -17.61
CA ALA A 25 20.82 -8.76 -17.01
C ALA A 25 20.43 -9.74 -15.90
N VAL A 26 19.37 -9.45 -15.13
CA VAL A 26 18.96 -10.29 -13.99
C VAL A 26 17.92 -11.35 -14.34
N ILE A 27 17.11 -11.14 -15.38
CA ILE A 27 16.11 -12.13 -15.84
C ILE A 27 16.83 -13.20 -16.66
N VAL A 28 17.24 -14.28 -16.00
CA VAL A 28 17.85 -15.45 -16.64
C VAL A 28 16.81 -16.56 -16.76
N GLN A 29 16.55 -17.00 -17.99
CA GLN A 29 15.52 -18.02 -18.27
C GLN A 29 15.91 -19.42 -17.78
N PRO A 30 14.94 -20.23 -17.31
CA PRO A 30 13.53 -19.87 -17.13
C PRO A 30 13.33 -18.90 -15.94
N ALA A 31 12.35 -18.01 -16.04
CA ALA A 31 12.05 -16.97 -15.05
C ALA A 31 10.56 -16.93 -14.68
N LEU A 32 10.28 -16.88 -13.38
CA LEU A 32 8.94 -16.72 -12.82
C LEU A 32 8.83 -15.37 -12.09
N GLY A 33 7.84 -14.58 -12.46
CA GLY A 33 7.53 -13.31 -11.79
C GLY A 33 6.75 -13.52 -10.49
N ILE A 34 7.16 -12.83 -9.42
CA ILE A 34 6.46 -12.77 -8.15
C ILE A 34 6.01 -11.32 -7.94
N LYS A 35 4.69 -11.07 -7.97
CA LYS A 35 4.09 -9.73 -7.87
C LYS A 35 4.69 -8.75 -8.91
N VAL A 36 4.80 -9.21 -10.15
CA VAL A 36 5.28 -8.39 -11.28
C VAL A 36 4.08 -7.89 -12.06
N THR A 37 3.64 -6.67 -11.78
CA THR A 37 2.42 -6.08 -12.38
C THR A 37 2.69 -5.25 -13.62
N ALA A 38 3.92 -4.75 -13.81
CA ALA A 38 4.27 -3.97 -15.00
C ALA A 38 4.26 -4.86 -16.26
N PRO A 39 3.38 -4.64 -17.26
CA PRO A 39 3.19 -5.57 -18.38
C PRO A 39 4.47 -5.86 -19.16
N GLN A 40 5.31 -4.85 -19.38
CA GLN A 40 6.59 -4.99 -20.07
C GLN A 40 7.61 -5.87 -19.33
N VAL A 41 7.50 -5.95 -18.00
CA VAL A 41 8.38 -6.77 -17.16
C VAL A 41 7.79 -8.16 -16.98
N ALA A 42 6.47 -8.26 -16.80
CA ALA A 42 5.75 -9.52 -16.74
C ALA A 42 5.96 -10.36 -18.00
N ALA A 43 5.93 -9.72 -19.19
CA ALA A 43 6.17 -10.37 -20.47
C ALA A 43 7.58 -10.99 -20.62
N ALA A 44 8.55 -10.59 -19.79
CA ALA A 44 9.90 -11.15 -19.78
C ALA A 44 10.02 -12.41 -18.90
N CYS A 45 9.00 -12.74 -18.10
CA CYS A 45 8.95 -13.96 -17.28
C CYS A 45 8.28 -15.09 -18.07
N ASP A 46 9.07 -16.02 -18.62
CA ASP A 46 8.57 -17.08 -19.52
C ASP A 46 7.64 -18.10 -18.83
N LEU A 47 7.70 -18.21 -17.50
CA LEU A 47 6.81 -19.03 -16.69
C LEU A 47 5.58 -18.27 -16.17
N GLY A 48 5.37 -17.03 -16.62
CA GLY A 48 4.28 -16.16 -16.16
C GLY A 48 4.57 -15.47 -14.83
N THR A 49 3.50 -15.08 -14.11
CA THR A 49 3.61 -14.43 -12.81
C THR A 49 2.68 -15.05 -11.76
N ILE A 50 3.04 -14.93 -10.47
CA ILE A 50 2.15 -15.23 -9.34
C ILE A 50 1.95 -13.98 -8.48
N GLY A 51 0.73 -13.77 -7.99
CA GLY A 51 0.31 -12.60 -7.23
C GLY A 51 -1.00 -12.04 -7.77
N PRO A 52 -1.46 -10.89 -7.26
CA PRO A 52 -2.60 -10.21 -7.83
C PRO A 52 -2.21 -9.68 -9.21
N GLU A 53 -2.39 -10.50 -10.25
CA GLU A 53 -2.58 -9.97 -11.61
C GLU A 53 -3.85 -9.09 -11.59
N ASP A 54 -3.96 -8.13 -12.51
CA ASP A 54 -5.07 -7.19 -12.68
C ASP A 54 -6.47 -7.88 -12.73
N GLN A 55 -6.95 -8.39 -11.62
CA GLN A 55 -8.31 -8.86 -11.43
C GLN A 55 -9.05 -7.71 -10.75
N ASP A 56 -9.86 -7.02 -11.54
CA ASP A 56 -10.80 -5.99 -11.11
C ASP A 56 -11.78 -6.47 -10.02
N GLU A 57 -11.79 -7.78 -9.71
CA GLU A 57 -12.68 -8.43 -8.76
C GLU A 57 -11.95 -8.90 -7.49
N GLY A 58 -11.40 -7.96 -6.70
CA GLY A 58 -11.31 -7.96 -5.22
C GLY A 58 -10.85 -9.19 -4.41
N THR A 59 -10.46 -10.30 -5.03
CA THR A 59 -10.24 -11.62 -4.41
C THR A 59 -8.87 -12.21 -4.73
N GLY A 60 -8.00 -11.42 -5.37
CA GLY A 60 -6.66 -11.82 -5.75
C GLY A 60 -5.90 -12.41 -4.57
N THR A 61 -5.66 -13.71 -4.60
CA THR A 61 -4.87 -14.41 -3.59
C THR A 61 -3.46 -13.82 -3.56
N VAL A 62 -3.00 -13.37 -2.40
CA VAL A 62 -1.66 -12.76 -2.25
C VAL A 62 -0.57 -13.75 -2.66
N ALA A 63 0.57 -13.24 -3.14
CA ALA A 63 1.61 -14.06 -3.77
C ALA A 63 2.11 -15.22 -2.87
N ILE A 64 2.23 -14.99 -1.56
CA ILE A 64 2.72 -15.99 -0.61
C ILE A 64 1.76 -17.17 -0.43
N GLU A 65 0.44 -16.94 -0.52
CA GLU A 65 -0.56 -18.01 -0.46
C GLU A 65 -0.62 -18.76 -1.79
N SER A 66 -0.55 -18.04 -2.91
CA SER A 66 -0.46 -18.64 -4.25
C SER A 66 0.75 -19.59 -4.37
N ALA A 67 1.87 -19.24 -3.74
CA ALA A 67 3.07 -20.06 -3.70
C ALA A 67 2.91 -21.41 -2.97
N LEU A 68 1.85 -21.62 -2.19
CA LEU A 68 1.58 -22.90 -1.52
C LEU A 68 1.10 -23.98 -2.50
N THR A 69 0.35 -23.58 -3.52
CA THR A 69 -0.38 -24.50 -4.41
C THR A 69 0.03 -24.41 -5.87
N CYS A 70 0.67 -23.32 -6.30
CA CYS A 70 1.09 -23.17 -7.68
C CYS A 70 2.05 -24.31 -8.11
N PRO A 71 2.10 -24.66 -9.40
CA PRO A 71 3.10 -25.59 -9.91
C PRO A 71 4.51 -25.13 -9.54
N LEU A 72 5.39 -26.07 -9.17
CA LEU A 72 6.78 -25.74 -8.90
C LEU A 72 7.52 -25.44 -10.20
N PRO A 73 8.19 -24.29 -10.31
CA PRO A 73 9.03 -24.03 -11.48
C PRO A 73 10.25 -24.97 -11.49
N PRO A 74 10.83 -25.27 -12.68
CA PRO A 74 12.01 -26.13 -12.80
C PRO A 74 13.20 -25.66 -11.97
N ALA A 75 14.05 -26.60 -11.54
CA ALA A 75 15.30 -26.24 -10.87
C ALA A 75 16.17 -25.34 -11.76
N GLY A 76 16.82 -24.34 -11.15
CA GLY A 76 17.58 -23.31 -11.85
C GLY A 76 16.76 -22.09 -12.28
N THR A 77 15.43 -22.09 -12.09
CA THR A 77 14.58 -20.92 -12.40
C THR A 77 15.01 -19.70 -11.61
N THR A 78 14.96 -18.53 -12.25
CA THR A 78 15.11 -17.23 -11.58
C THR A 78 13.74 -16.73 -11.12
N LEU A 79 13.55 -16.60 -9.81
CA LEU A 79 12.39 -15.96 -9.22
C LEU A 79 12.67 -14.46 -9.10
N VAL A 80 11.84 -13.65 -9.76
CA VAL A 80 12.05 -12.21 -9.85
C VAL A 80 10.87 -11.44 -9.26
N THR A 81 11.12 -10.29 -8.64
CA THR A 81 10.06 -9.40 -8.17
C THR A 81 10.42 -7.94 -8.40
N ALA A 82 9.44 -7.12 -8.76
CA ALA A 82 9.61 -5.66 -8.81
C ALA A 82 9.43 -4.99 -7.44
N ASP A 83 8.87 -5.71 -6.47
CA ASP A 83 8.57 -5.21 -5.14
C ASP A 83 9.00 -6.25 -4.07
N PRO A 84 10.26 -6.16 -3.59
CA PRO A 84 10.83 -7.14 -2.65
C PRO A 84 10.32 -6.92 -1.22
N ASP A 85 9.01 -7.00 -1.04
CA ASP A 85 8.32 -6.95 0.25
C ASP A 85 8.20 -8.35 0.91
N ALA A 86 7.57 -8.42 2.09
CA ALA A 86 7.39 -9.69 2.80
C ALA A 86 6.50 -10.69 2.05
N GLY A 87 5.51 -10.24 1.28
CA GLY A 87 4.65 -11.10 0.47
C GLY A 87 5.41 -11.76 -0.68
N SER A 88 6.16 -10.97 -1.44
CA SER A 88 6.97 -11.43 -2.57
C SER A 88 8.14 -12.31 -2.11
N LEU A 89 8.94 -11.86 -1.15
CA LEU A 89 10.08 -12.64 -0.66
C LEU A 89 9.63 -13.86 0.15
N GLY A 90 8.51 -13.77 0.85
CA GLY A 90 7.87 -14.90 1.51
C GLY A 90 7.39 -15.95 0.50
N ALA A 91 6.80 -15.54 -0.63
CA ALA A 91 6.42 -16.45 -1.72
C ALA A 91 7.63 -17.19 -2.29
N MET A 92 8.73 -16.47 -2.54
CA MET A 92 10.00 -17.06 -2.98
C MET A 92 10.53 -18.09 -1.95
N ALA A 93 10.45 -17.76 -0.66
CA ALA A 93 10.85 -18.67 0.42
C ALA A 93 9.97 -19.94 0.45
N VAL A 94 8.66 -19.82 0.32
CA VAL A 94 7.72 -20.96 0.25
C VAL A 94 8.06 -21.86 -0.95
N LEU A 95 8.28 -21.29 -2.13
CA LEU A 95 8.69 -22.06 -3.32
C LEU A 95 10.00 -22.81 -3.08
N ALA A 96 11.01 -22.14 -2.51
CA ALA A 96 12.29 -22.77 -2.19
C ALA A 96 12.14 -23.93 -1.19
N LEU A 97 11.31 -23.77 -0.15
CA LEU A 97 11.02 -24.83 0.81
C LEU A 97 10.34 -26.04 0.15
N ARG A 98 9.34 -25.79 -0.70
CA ARG A 98 8.62 -26.83 -1.46
C ARG A 98 9.55 -27.57 -2.42
N ALA A 99 10.38 -26.85 -3.18
CA ALA A 99 11.36 -27.43 -4.10
C ALA A 99 12.39 -28.31 -3.39
N ALA A 100 12.83 -27.89 -2.19
CA ALA A 100 13.69 -28.67 -1.32
C ALA A 100 12.97 -29.81 -0.57
N LYS A 101 11.69 -30.07 -0.90
CA LYS A 101 10.82 -31.08 -0.28
C LYS A 101 10.78 -30.97 1.25
N ARG A 102 10.86 -29.73 1.76
CA ARG A 102 10.71 -29.46 3.19
C ARG A 102 9.22 -29.46 3.54
N PRO A 103 8.83 -30.04 4.69
CA PRO A 103 7.43 -30.04 5.11
C PRO A 103 6.96 -28.61 5.38
N LEU A 104 5.75 -28.30 4.92
CA LEU A 104 5.01 -27.09 5.30
C LEU A 104 4.01 -27.49 6.38
N ASP A 105 4.50 -27.64 7.61
CA ASP A 105 3.66 -27.97 8.76
C ASP A 105 2.73 -26.82 9.15
N ALA A 106 1.88 -27.04 10.16
CA ALA A 106 0.93 -26.04 10.64
C ALA A 106 1.62 -24.71 11.05
N GLY A 107 2.82 -24.78 11.65
CA GLY A 107 3.55 -23.60 12.08
C GLY A 107 4.09 -22.77 10.91
N VAL A 108 4.47 -23.43 9.80
CA VAL A 108 4.81 -22.72 8.55
C VAL A 108 3.57 -22.05 7.97
N LEU A 109 2.44 -22.77 7.90
CA LEU A 109 1.19 -22.25 7.34
C LEU A 109 0.65 -21.06 8.13
N ASP A 110 0.73 -21.08 9.46
CA ASP A 110 0.29 -19.95 10.30
C ASP A 110 1.14 -18.69 10.07
N ARG A 111 2.45 -18.84 9.87
CA ARG A 111 3.32 -17.71 9.52
C ARG A 111 3.07 -17.19 8.11
N VAL A 112 2.74 -18.06 7.15
CA VAL A 112 2.31 -17.64 5.81
C VAL A 112 1.01 -16.82 5.90
N ARG A 113 0.01 -17.30 6.63
CA ARG A 113 -1.25 -16.57 6.87
C ARG A 113 -1.03 -15.22 7.54
N LEU A 114 -0.06 -15.13 8.46
CA LEU A 114 0.29 -13.87 9.11
C LEU A 114 0.78 -12.81 8.11
N ILE A 115 1.69 -13.19 7.20
CA ILE A 115 2.17 -12.29 6.14
C ILE A 115 1.02 -11.95 5.18
N ALA A 116 0.24 -12.96 4.79
CA ALA A 116 -0.87 -12.81 3.86
C ALA A 116 -1.94 -11.83 4.36
N ALA A 117 -2.36 -11.98 5.61
CA ALA A 117 -3.32 -11.09 6.24
C ALA A 117 -2.80 -9.66 6.34
N ALA A 118 -1.51 -9.48 6.60
CA ALA A 118 -0.89 -8.15 6.65
C ALA A 118 -0.79 -7.49 5.27
N ASP A 119 -0.45 -8.24 4.22
CA ASP A 119 -0.39 -7.74 2.83
C ASP A 119 -1.80 -7.39 2.31
N ALA A 120 -2.80 -8.22 2.63
CA ALA A 120 -4.20 -8.00 2.25
C ALA A 120 -4.87 -6.86 3.05
N ALA A 121 -4.34 -6.48 4.22
CA ALA A 121 -4.95 -5.46 5.07
C ALA A 121 -5.13 -4.12 4.36
N ALA A 122 -4.19 -3.74 3.49
CA ALA A 122 -4.30 -2.51 2.70
C ALA A 122 -5.47 -2.56 1.69
N ALA A 123 -5.86 -3.74 1.21
CA ALA A 123 -7.00 -3.88 0.29
C ALA A 123 -8.37 -3.86 1.00
N ALA A 124 -8.41 -4.20 2.29
CA ALA A 124 -9.64 -4.18 3.09
C ALA A 124 -10.17 -2.75 3.29
N PRO A 125 -11.46 -2.55 3.61
CA PRO A 125 -11.98 -1.25 4.02
C PRO A 125 -11.17 -0.65 5.18
N TRP A 126 -11.08 0.67 5.23
CA TRP A 126 -10.39 1.35 6.32
C TRP A 126 -11.05 0.96 7.67
N PRO A 127 -10.29 0.46 8.65
CA PRO A 127 -10.84 -0.14 9.87
C PRO A 127 -11.40 0.88 10.88
N GLY A 128 -11.40 2.17 10.53
CA GLY A 128 -11.69 3.25 11.46
C GLY A 128 -10.47 3.70 12.26
N PRO A 129 -10.64 4.70 13.16
CA PRO A 129 -9.58 5.15 14.03
C PRO A 129 -9.06 4.01 14.92
N GLN A 130 -7.74 3.93 15.05
CA GLN A 130 -7.05 2.90 15.83
C GLN A 130 -6.19 3.56 16.92
N PRO A 131 -5.94 2.87 18.05
CA PRO A 131 -5.03 3.37 19.09
C PRO A 131 -3.64 3.68 18.52
N THR A 132 -3.02 4.75 19.00
CA THR A 132 -1.66 5.22 18.61
C THR A 132 -0.88 5.71 19.83
N SER A 133 -1.27 5.27 21.03
CA SER A 133 -0.75 5.79 22.29
C SER A 133 0.60 5.18 22.68
N THR A 134 0.90 3.97 22.22
CA THR A 134 2.15 3.27 22.53
C THR A 134 2.84 2.75 21.26
N PRO A 135 4.17 2.51 21.30
CA PRO A 135 4.88 1.92 20.17
C PRO A 135 4.30 0.58 19.71
N GLU A 136 3.78 -0.22 20.65
CA GLU A 136 3.16 -1.51 20.38
C GLU A 136 1.88 -1.39 19.54
N ASP A 137 1.19 -0.25 19.60
CA ASP A 137 0.05 0.01 18.73
C ASP A 137 0.45 0.07 17.25
N LEU A 138 1.70 0.46 16.96
CA LEU A 138 2.25 0.61 15.59
C LEU A 138 3.01 -0.63 15.11
N VAL A 139 3.47 -1.48 16.04
CA VAL A 139 4.30 -2.65 15.73
C VAL A 139 3.49 -3.93 15.92
N GLY A 140 2.81 -4.32 14.84
CA GLY A 140 2.05 -5.56 14.77
C GLY A 140 2.92 -6.82 14.68
N PRO A 141 2.32 -8.02 14.77
CA PRO A 141 3.07 -9.27 14.73
C PRO A 141 3.84 -9.50 13.43
N ALA A 142 3.34 -8.97 12.30
CA ALA A 142 4.01 -9.09 11.00
C ALA A 142 5.10 -8.03 10.79
N THR A 143 5.08 -6.90 11.50
CA THR A 143 6.00 -5.76 11.29
C THR A 143 7.47 -6.16 11.23
N PRO A 144 8.01 -7.01 12.13
CA PRO A 144 9.43 -7.40 12.07
C PRO A 144 9.81 -8.12 10.77
N VAL A 145 8.89 -8.90 10.22
CA VAL A 145 9.07 -9.66 8.98
C VAL A 145 9.12 -8.72 7.79
N PHE A 146 8.25 -7.70 7.76
CA PHE A 146 8.27 -6.65 6.74
C PHE A 146 9.56 -5.82 6.81
N HIS A 147 10.04 -5.48 8.00
CA HIS A 147 11.32 -4.79 8.15
C HIS A 147 12.50 -5.67 7.71
N ALA A 148 12.46 -6.98 7.97
CA ALA A 148 13.47 -7.91 7.50
C ALA A 148 13.48 -8.05 5.98
N ALA A 149 12.30 -8.11 5.36
CA ALA A 149 12.16 -8.14 3.90
C ALA A 149 12.61 -6.82 3.24
N ALA A 150 12.40 -5.68 3.91
CA ALA A 150 12.80 -4.37 3.40
C ALA A 150 14.27 -3.99 3.69
N ASP A 151 15.06 -4.84 4.37
CA ASP A 151 16.41 -4.50 4.80
C ASP A 151 17.39 -4.39 3.61
N PRO A 152 17.84 -3.17 3.25
CA PRO A 152 18.72 -2.98 2.09
C PRO A 152 20.14 -3.46 2.35
N ALA A 153 20.53 -3.72 3.60
CA ALA A 153 21.85 -4.25 3.94
C ALA A 153 22.00 -5.73 3.56
N ARG A 154 20.90 -6.40 3.20
CA ARG A 154 20.86 -7.81 2.78
C ARG A 154 20.48 -7.92 1.30
N SER A 155 21.19 -8.77 0.59
CA SER A 155 20.79 -9.18 -0.76
C SER A 155 19.41 -9.83 -0.75
N VAL A 156 18.76 -9.88 -1.92
CA VAL A 156 17.45 -10.55 -2.06
C VAL A 156 17.53 -12.01 -1.59
N ALA A 157 18.58 -12.73 -1.99
CA ALA A 157 18.79 -14.13 -1.58
C ALA A 157 18.93 -14.29 -0.06
N GLU A 158 19.70 -13.43 0.61
CA GLU A 158 19.85 -13.48 2.08
C GLU A 158 18.55 -13.17 2.81
N ARG A 159 17.71 -12.28 2.26
CA ARG A 159 16.38 -11.99 2.80
C ARG A 159 15.43 -13.17 2.62
N VAL A 160 15.43 -13.81 1.44
CA VAL A 160 14.64 -15.03 1.19
C VAL A 160 15.07 -16.17 2.12
N ASP A 161 16.37 -16.38 2.30
CA ASP A 161 16.90 -17.41 3.21
C ASP A 161 16.47 -17.14 4.67
N LEU A 162 16.57 -15.90 5.13
CA LEU A 162 16.11 -15.49 6.47
C LEU A 162 14.61 -15.77 6.65
N LEU A 163 13.78 -15.42 5.65
CA LEU A 163 12.35 -15.69 5.70
C LEU A 163 12.04 -17.20 5.66
N ALA A 164 12.75 -17.98 4.86
CA ALA A 164 12.58 -19.44 4.79
C ALA A 164 12.90 -20.12 6.13
N ASP A 165 13.94 -19.66 6.82
CA ASP A 165 14.30 -20.17 8.15
C ASP A 165 13.34 -19.68 9.24
N TRP A 166 12.85 -18.44 9.15
CA TRP A 166 11.83 -17.91 10.06
C TRP A 166 10.49 -18.64 9.91
N LEU A 167 10.03 -18.88 8.68
CA LEU A 167 8.82 -19.66 8.38
C LEU A 167 8.85 -21.03 9.08
N ARG A 168 10.04 -21.65 9.15
CA ARG A 168 10.28 -22.93 9.81
C ARG A 168 10.56 -22.84 11.32
N GLY A 169 10.45 -21.65 11.93
CA GLY A 169 10.70 -21.44 13.35
C GLY A 169 12.13 -21.77 13.78
N ARG A 170 13.12 -21.51 12.92
CA ARG A 170 14.52 -21.70 13.30
C ARG A 170 14.94 -20.67 14.37
N PRO A 171 15.58 -21.09 15.47
CA PRO A 171 15.91 -20.19 16.58
C PRO A 171 16.70 -18.93 16.17
N ALA A 172 17.71 -19.07 15.30
CA ALA A 172 18.50 -17.94 14.83
C ALA A 172 17.68 -16.92 14.01
N ALA A 173 16.69 -17.39 13.24
CA ALA A 173 15.80 -16.51 12.49
C ALA A 173 14.78 -15.82 13.41
N GLU A 174 14.28 -16.51 14.44
CA GLU A 174 13.43 -15.90 15.48
C GLU A 174 14.18 -14.82 16.27
N GLU A 175 15.45 -15.06 16.62
CA GLU A 175 16.31 -14.05 17.25
C GLU A 175 16.52 -12.83 16.34
N ALA A 176 16.75 -13.05 15.04
CA ALA A 176 16.82 -11.95 14.08
C ALA A 176 15.51 -11.16 14.02
N MET A 177 14.34 -11.82 13.99
CA MET A 177 13.04 -11.13 14.01
C MET A 177 12.80 -10.37 15.32
N ALA A 178 13.27 -10.88 16.46
CA ALA A 178 13.24 -10.12 17.71
C ALA A 178 14.08 -8.83 17.60
N GLY A 179 15.23 -8.88 16.94
CA GLY A 179 16.06 -7.71 16.63
C GLY A 179 15.34 -6.68 15.73
N TYR A 180 14.65 -7.13 14.66
CA TYR A 180 13.83 -6.24 13.83
C TYR A 180 12.66 -5.64 14.61
N ARG A 181 12.02 -6.42 15.50
CA ARG A 181 10.96 -5.94 16.38
C ARG A 181 11.45 -4.83 17.31
N ALA A 182 12.60 -5.03 17.95
CA ALA A 182 13.18 -4.03 18.85
C ALA A 182 13.46 -2.71 18.12
N ARG A 183 14.03 -2.78 16.90
CA ARG A 183 14.25 -1.60 16.04
C ARG A 183 12.94 -0.91 15.66
N ALA A 184 11.93 -1.67 15.22
CA ALA A 184 10.62 -1.12 14.87
C ALA A 184 9.95 -0.43 16.07
N LEU A 185 10.06 -0.98 17.29
CA LEU A 185 9.53 -0.35 18.51
C LEU A 185 10.27 0.97 18.84
N ASP A 186 11.57 1.03 18.59
CA ASP A 186 12.34 2.26 18.80
C ASP A 186 12.01 3.35 17.77
N GLU A 187 11.88 2.97 16.49
CA GLU A 187 11.39 3.83 15.42
C GLU A 187 9.97 4.35 15.72
N ALA A 188 9.07 3.48 16.19
CA ALA A 188 7.73 3.83 16.60
C ALA A 188 7.71 4.80 17.80
N ARG A 189 8.57 4.58 18.79
CA ARG A 189 8.71 5.49 19.95
C ARG A 189 9.18 6.87 19.51
N THR A 190 10.18 6.92 18.64
CA THR A 190 10.67 8.18 18.06
C THR A 190 9.57 8.88 17.26
N ALA A 191 8.84 8.13 16.43
CA ALA A 191 7.72 8.66 15.65
C ALA A 191 6.63 9.29 16.53
N LEU A 192 6.24 8.62 17.61
CA LEU A 192 5.22 9.12 18.54
C LEU A 192 5.66 10.37 19.31
N ALA A 193 6.97 10.52 19.56
CA ALA A 193 7.52 11.71 20.20
C ALA A 193 7.65 12.90 19.24
N ASP A 194 8.00 12.65 17.99
CA ASP A 194 8.40 13.69 17.03
C ASP A 194 7.28 14.15 16.11
N LEU A 195 6.35 13.26 15.74
CA LEU A 195 5.32 13.57 14.75
C LEU A 195 4.19 14.39 15.36
N ARG A 196 3.76 15.40 14.61
CA ARG A 196 2.57 16.20 14.94
C ARG A 196 1.43 15.76 14.04
N ILE A 197 0.32 15.32 14.64
CA ILE A 197 -0.87 14.87 13.92
C ILE A 197 -2.01 15.87 14.16
N ARG A 198 -2.67 16.29 13.10
CA ARG A 198 -3.92 17.06 13.13
C ARG A 198 -4.94 16.37 12.24
N VAL A 199 -6.17 16.23 12.71
CA VAL A 199 -7.24 15.59 11.94
C VAL A 199 -8.20 16.65 11.44
N HIS A 200 -8.44 16.63 10.13
CA HIS A 200 -9.25 17.57 9.37
C HIS A 200 -10.28 16.77 8.57
N GLY A 201 -11.45 16.51 9.16
CA GLY A 201 -12.46 15.64 8.57
C GLY A 201 -11.89 14.24 8.26
N PRO A 202 -11.92 13.78 6.99
CA PRO A 202 -11.40 12.48 6.59
C PRO A 202 -9.87 12.44 6.37
N ILE A 203 -9.14 13.52 6.67
CA ILE A 203 -7.70 13.64 6.44
C ILE A 203 -6.94 13.80 7.76
N ALA A 204 -5.92 12.98 7.98
CA ALA A 204 -4.93 13.20 9.03
C ALA A 204 -3.67 13.85 8.42
N VAL A 205 -3.35 15.05 8.88
CA VAL A 205 -2.13 15.78 8.53
C VAL A 205 -1.04 15.39 9.51
N VAL A 206 0.06 14.86 9.00
CA VAL A 206 1.19 14.39 9.79
C VAL A 206 2.43 15.17 9.39
N ILE A 207 3.04 15.89 10.32
CA ILE A 207 4.25 16.68 10.06
C ILE A 207 5.43 16.07 10.80
N GLY A 208 6.51 15.78 10.07
CA GLY A 208 7.80 15.33 10.61
C GLY A 208 8.53 14.37 9.67
N THR A 209 9.59 13.72 10.14
CA THR A 209 10.56 12.98 9.28
C THR A 209 10.43 11.46 9.34
N SER A 210 9.57 10.95 10.21
CA SER A 210 9.49 9.50 10.44
C SER A 210 8.78 8.79 9.30
N ARG A 211 9.31 7.61 8.93
CA ARG A 211 8.68 6.68 7.98
C ARG A 211 7.33 6.16 8.47
N ALA A 212 7.06 6.23 9.77
CA ALA A 212 5.77 5.84 10.35
C ALA A 212 4.66 6.89 10.13
N ALA A 213 4.95 8.04 9.51
CA ALA A 213 3.98 9.14 9.37
C ALA A 213 2.69 8.73 8.67
N LEU A 214 2.76 8.03 7.54
CA LEU A 214 1.56 7.58 6.82
C LEU A 214 0.79 6.52 7.62
N THR A 215 1.48 5.58 8.28
CA THR A 215 0.85 4.60 9.16
C THR A 215 0.07 5.28 10.28
N LEU A 216 0.68 6.27 10.95
CA LEU A 216 0.03 7.05 11.99
C LEU A 216 -1.15 7.89 11.49
N GLY A 217 -1.01 8.48 10.30
CA GLY A 217 -2.09 9.18 9.63
C GLY A 217 -3.28 8.26 9.36
N HIS A 218 -3.02 7.08 8.77
CA HIS A 218 -4.06 6.09 8.49
C HIS A 218 -4.69 5.46 9.73
N ARG A 219 -4.04 5.52 10.89
CA ARG A 219 -4.68 5.14 12.15
C ARG A 219 -5.63 6.21 12.70
N SER A 220 -5.53 7.43 12.19
CA SER A 220 -6.35 8.56 12.64
C SER A 220 -7.48 8.88 11.67
N ALA A 221 -7.28 8.67 10.37
CA ALA A 221 -8.22 9.01 9.31
C ALA A 221 -8.06 8.12 8.07
N PRO A 222 -9.07 8.01 7.19
CA PRO A 222 -8.98 7.19 5.98
C PRO A 222 -7.98 7.74 4.95
N MET A 223 -7.66 9.03 5.02
CA MET A 223 -6.61 9.68 4.23
C MET A 223 -5.53 10.26 5.15
N ALA A 224 -4.29 10.26 4.68
CA ALA A 224 -3.14 10.83 5.36
C ALA A 224 -2.39 11.78 4.45
N LEU A 225 -2.12 13.00 4.91
CA LEU A 225 -1.19 13.94 4.27
C LEU A 225 0.05 14.03 5.14
N HIS A 226 1.16 13.43 4.69
CA HIS A 226 2.46 13.57 5.32
C HIS A 226 3.23 14.73 4.70
N THR A 227 3.68 15.66 5.53
CA THR A 227 4.65 16.71 5.17
C THR A 227 5.98 16.43 5.84
N ASP A 228 7.01 16.12 5.04
CA ASP A 228 8.36 15.92 5.54
C ASP A 228 9.03 17.26 5.83
N ALA A 229 9.32 17.50 7.12
CA ALA A 229 9.94 18.73 7.61
C ALA A 229 11.47 18.67 7.68
N GLY A 230 12.11 17.51 7.47
CA GLY A 230 13.56 17.33 7.62
C GLY A 230 14.32 17.09 6.33
N LEU A 231 13.63 16.86 5.22
CA LEU A 231 14.22 16.86 3.88
C LEU A 231 13.70 18.07 3.10
N PRO A 232 14.21 19.30 3.36
CA PRO A 232 14.02 20.37 2.41
C PRO A 232 14.59 19.90 1.08
N ALA A 233 13.73 19.76 0.08
CA ALA A 233 14.16 19.50 -1.28
C ALA A 233 15.01 20.68 -1.77
N ALA A 234 15.70 20.51 -2.90
CA ALA A 234 16.58 21.55 -3.44
C ALA A 234 15.87 22.92 -3.44
N GLY A 235 16.38 23.86 -2.63
CA GLY A 235 15.79 25.20 -2.46
C GLY A 235 14.84 25.39 -1.28
N GLY A 236 14.80 24.49 -0.28
CA GLY A 236 14.01 24.69 0.95
C GLY A 236 12.55 24.28 0.85
N LYS A 237 12.20 23.52 -0.19
CA LYS A 237 10.83 23.10 -0.51
C LYS A 237 10.40 21.86 0.29
N LEU A 238 9.11 21.74 0.56
CA LEU A 238 8.55 20.63 1.34
C LEU A 238 8.29 19.41 0.45
N GLN A 239 8.44 18.21 1.04
CA GLN A 239 7.97 16.98 0.41
C GLN A 239 6.61 16.63 1.02
N HIS A 240 5.61 16.47 0.15
CA HIS A 240 4.27 16.07 0.54
C HIS A 240 3.96 14.68 -0.02
N THR A 241 3.34 13.84 0.80
CA THR A 241 2.73 12.58 0.38
C THR A 241 1.30 12.54 0.86
N LEU A 242 0.35 12.60 -0.08
CA LEU A 242 -1.05 12.37 0.16
C LEU A 242 -1.38 10.91 -0.15
N ALA A 243 -1.87 10.17 0.82
CA ALA A 243 -2.26 8.77 0.65
C ALA A 243 -3.71 8.56 1.11
N ARG A 244 -4.47 7.79 0.34
CA ARG A 244 -5.73 7.19 0.78
C ARG A 244 -5.48 5.73 1.11
N TRP A 245 -6.22 5.20 2.10
CA TRP A 245 -6.02 3.83 2.60
C TRP A 245 -5.95 2.79 1.47
N ASN A 246 -6.86 2.90 0.49
CA ASN A 246 -6.77 2.21 -0.79
C ASN A 246 -7.56 2.93 -1.89
N ARG A 247 -7.55 2.39 -3.11
CA ARG A 247 -8.24 2.96 -4.28
C ARG A 247 -9.77 3.07 -4.11
N HIS A 248 -10.36 2.27 -3.24
CA HIS A 248 -11.81 2.24 -2.97
C HIS A 248 -12.21 3.19 -1.84
N THR A 249 -11.24 3.61 -1.02
CA THR A 249 -11.45 4.58 0.05
C THR A 249 -11.70 5.96 -0.56
N GLN A 250 -12.82 6.58 -0.20
CA GLN A 250 -13.25 7.86 -0.78
C GLN A 250 -13.28 7.77 -2.32
N SER A 251 -13.92 6.74 -2.86
CA SER A 251 -13.95 6.45 -4.32
C SER A 251 -14.56 7.58 -5.16
N TYR A 252 -15.33 8.46 -4.53
CA TYR A 252 -15.89 9.67 -5.14
C TYR A 252 -14.89 10.83 -5.28
N LEU A 253 -13.72 10.73 -4.66
CA LEU A 253 -12.65 11.71 -4.85
C LEU A 253 -12.06 11.49 -6.25
N GLY A 254 -12.18 12.50 -7.11
CA GLY A 254 -11.58 12.54 -8.45
C GLY A 254 -10.05 12.54 -8.36
N TRP A 255 -9.45 11.37 -8.16
CA TRP A 255 -8.00 11.24 -7.91
C TRP A 255 -7.15 11.72 -9.10
N PRO A 256 -7.50 11.43 -10.37
CA PRO A 256 -6.84 12.04 -11.53
C PRO A 256 -6.97 13.56 -11.56
N GLU A 257 -8.17 14.09 -11.34
CA GLU A 257 -8.48 15.52 -11.38
C GLU A 257 -7.75 16.27 -10.26
N LEU A 258 -7.73 15.73 -9.05
CA LEU A 258 -6.95 16.24 -7.92
C LEU A 258 -5.46 16.36 -8.26
N ARG A 259 -4.90 15.35 -8.94
CA ARG A 259 -3.50 15.39 -9.38
C ARG A 259 -3.28 16.46 -10.47
N GLU A 260 -4.24 16.66 -11.36
CA GLU A 260 -4.16 17.72 -12.38
C GLU A 260 -4.16 19.11 -11.73
N ASP A 261 -5.04 19.34 -10.75
CA ASP A 261 -5.12 20.62 -10.04
C ASP A 261 -3.90 20.89 -9.14
N LEU A 262 -3.38 19.86 -8.46
CA LEU A 262 -2.10 19.97 -7.74
C LEU A 262 -0.96 20.34 -8.71
N ASN A 263 -0.95 19.77 -9.92
CA ASN A 263 0.04 20.11 -10.93
C ASN A 263 -0.12 21.52 -11.50
N ALA A 264 -1.36 21.99 -11.66
CA ALA A 264 -1.64 23.33 -12.13
C ALA A 264 -1.31 24.42 -11.09
N ALA A 265 -1.56 24.12 -9.80
CA ALA A 265 -1.36 25.06 -8.70
C ALA A 265 0.10 25.16 -8.26
N ASP A 266 0.88 24.08 -8.32
CA ASP A 266 2.25 24.07 -7.79
C ASP A 266 3.23 24.77 -8.74
N PRO A 267 3.83 25.91 -8.33
CA PRO A 267 4.68 26.74 -9.21
C PRO A 267 5.99 26.07 -9.63
N VAL A 268 6.31 24.89 -9.06
CA VAL A 268 7.55 24.17 -9.33
C VAL A 268 7.37 23.07 -10.39
N VAL A 269 6.12 22.85 -10.83
CA VAL A 269 5.79 21.80 -11.77
C VAL A 269 6.34 22.13 -13.15
N THR A 270 6.93 21.11 -13.77
CA THR A 270 7.47 21.14 -15.13
C THR A 270 7.16 19.82 -15.81
N ALA A 271 7.43 19.72 -17.12
CA ALA A 271 7.34 18.46 -17.85
C ALA A 271 8.22 17.33 -17.26
N ALA A 272 9.31 17.69 -16.56
CA ALA A 272 10.24 16.74 -15.96
C ALA A 272 10.00 16.49 -14.46
N ALA A 273 9.18 17.31 -13.81
CA ALA A 273 8.91 17.22 -12.38
C ALA A 273 7.47 17.65 -12.10
N SER A 274 6.61 16.68 -11.82
CA SER A 274 5.18 16.87 -11.57
C SER A 274 4.73 16.04 -10.37
N TRP A 275 3.60 16.42 -9.77
CA TRP A 275 2.89 15.56 -8.82
C TRP A 275 2.52 14.25 -9.51
N GLY A 276 2.89 13.14 -8.87
CA GLY A 276 2.74 11.80 -9.43
C GLY A 276 2.56 10.75 -8.34
N GLY A 277 2.43 9.49 -8.75
CA GLY A 277 2.23 8.37 -7.84
C GLY A 277 1.24 7.34 -8.38
N SER A 278 0.60 6.60 -7.46
CA SER A 278 -0.33 5.51 -7.77
C SER A 278 -1.79 5.96 -7.63
N ALA A 279 -2.72 5.03 -7.88
CA ALA A 279 -4.14 5.24 -7.63
C ALA A 279 -4.49 5.52 -6.16
N SER A 280 -3.60 5.29 -5.21
CA SER A 280 -3.85 5.54 -3.77
C SER A 280 -2.83 6.47 -3.12
N THR A 281 -1.84 6.95 -3.85
CA THR A 281 -0.80 7.83 -3.31
C THR A 281 -0.39 8.87 -4.33
N LEU A 282 -0.42 10.14 -3.95
CA LEU A 282 0.16 11.26 -4.67
C LEU A 282 1.36 11.79 -3.87
N ARG A 283 2.45 12.06 -4.57
CA ARG A 283 3.67 12.64 -4.02
C ARG A 283 4.00 13.92 -4.77
N SER A 284 4.54 14.89 -4.04
CA SER A 284 5.04 16.14 -4.60
C SER A 284 6.09 15.90 -5.70
N PRO A 285 6.36 16.89 -6.57
CA PRO A 285 7.29 16.76 -7.69
C PRO A 285 8.64 16.15 -7.30
N HIS A 286 8.98 15.04 -7.95
CA HIS A 286 10.15 14.24 -7.59
C HIS A 286 11.45 15.05 -7.72
N GLY A 287 12.34 14.93 -6.73
CA GLY A 287 13.65 15.58 -6.71
C GLY A 287 13.66 17.08 -6.37
N VAL A 288 12.55 17.79 -6.59
CA VAL A 288 12.47 19.24 -6.35
C VAL A 288 11.55 19.65 -5.19
N GLY A 289 10.64 18.77 -4.77
CA GLY A 289 9.65 19.10 -3.73
C GLY A 289 8.58 20.05 -4.24
N SER A 290 7.59 20.36 -3.41
CA SER A 290 6.49 21.26 -3.77
C SER A 290 6.78 22.71 -3.38
N GLY A 291 6.29 23.65 -4.19
CA GLY A 291 6.19 25.05 -3.81
C GLY A 291 4.93 25.36 -3.00
N LEU A 292 3.98 24.44 -2.92
CA LEU A 292 2.77 24.56 -2.12
C LEU A 292 3.09 24.38 -0.64
N SER A 293 2.36 25.08 0.22
CA SER A 293 2.35 24.79 1.65
C SER A 293 1.44 23.59 1.97
N THR A 294 1.57 23.03 3.17
CA THR A 294 0.62 22.00 3.66
C THR A 294 -0.83 22.49 3.58
N GLU A 295 -1.07 23.77 3.88
CA GLU A 295 -2.43 24.34 3.87
C GLU A 295 -2.97 24.50 2.44
N ASP A 296 -2.12 24.87 1.48
CA ASP A 296 -2.53 24.94 0.07
C ASP A 296 -2.92 23.57 -0.47
N VAL A 297 -2.12 22.53 -0.15
CA VAL A 297 -2.44 21.15 -0.52
C VAL A 297 -3.77 20.73 0.12
N LEU A 298 -3.98 21.02 1.41
CA LEU A 298 -5.23 20.72 2.09
C LEU A 298 -6.44 21.43 1.49
N ALA A 299 -6.29 22.70 1.12
CA ALA A 299 -7.37 23.47 0.50
C ALA A 299 -7.83 22.84 -0.82
N ILE A 300 -6.88 22.45 -1.68
CA ILE A 300 -7.16 21.78 -2.96
C ILE A 300 -7.84 20.42 -2.70
N VAL A 301 -7.30 19.60 -1.80
CA VAL A 301 -7.90 18.28 -1.48
C VAL A 301 -9.31 18.44 -0.92
N ARG A 302 -9.55 19.46 -0.10
CA ARG A 302 -10.86 19.76 0.49
C ARG A 302 -11.91 20.09 -0.58
N GLU A 303 -11.56 20.90 -1.57
CA GLU A 303 -12.44 21.25 -2.69
C GLU A 303 -12.87 20.00 -3.46
N HIS A 304 -11.90 19.16 -3.82
CA HIS A 304 -12.17 17.87 -4.50
C HIS A 304 -13.01 16.90 -3.66
N LEU A 305 -12.83 16.90 -2.34
CA LEU A 305 -13.67 16.11 -1.44
C LEU A 305 -15.11 16.63 -1.43
N ALA A 306 -15.31 17.95 -1.36
CA ALA A 306 -16.63 18.57 -1.35
C ALA A 306 -17.39 18.27 -2.65
N ASP A 307 -16.74 18.51 -3.80
CA ASP A 307 -17.30 18.29 -5.13
C ASP A 307 -17.63 16.80 -5.36
N GLY A 308 -16.68 15.91 -5.02
CA GLY A 308 -16.88 14.47 -5.12
C GLY A 308 -18.05 13.98 -4.26
N MET A 309 -18.18 14.50 -3.03
CA MET A 309 -19.30 14.18 -2.14
C MET A 309 -20.64 14.71 -2.65
N GLU A 310 -20.66 15.87 -3.31
CA GLU A 310 -21.87 16.41 -3.93
C GLU A 310 -22.33 15.51 -5.08
N HIS A 311 -21.43 15.23 -6.02
CA HIS A 311 -21.71 14.39 -7.18
C HIS A 311 -22.15 12.97 -6.79
N ARG A 312 -21.40 12.31 -5.90
CA ARG A 312 -21.74 10.98 -5.41
C ARG A 312 -23.08 10.95 -4.67
N GLY A 313 -23.41 12.02 -3.96
CA GLY A 313 -24.69 12.12 -3.25
C GLY A 313 -25.87 12.19 -4.21
N TYR A 314 -25.73 12.91 -5.31
CA TYR A 314 -26.75 12.95 -6.37
C TYR A 314 -26.99 11.55 -6.94
N ASP A 315 -25.93 10.83 -7.32
CA ASP A 315 -26.04 9.48 -7.86
C ASP A 315 -26.71 8.51 -6.89
N LEU A 316 -26.26 8.50 -5.63
CA LEU A 316 -26.79 7.58 -4.62
C LEU A 316 -28.26 7.84 -4.30
N VAL A 317 -28.71 9.10 -4.32
CA VAL A 317 -30.13 9.43 -4.13
C VAL A 317 -30.96 8.91 -5.29
N LEU A 318 -30.51 9.08 -6.55
CA LEU A 318 -31.19 8.52 -7.71
C LEU A 318 -31.29 6.99 -7.65
N TYR A 319 -30.23 6.31 -7.24
CA TYR A 319 -30.27 4.85 -7.06
C TYR A 319 -31.22 4.45 -5.92
N ALA A 320 -31.22 5.16 -4.80
CA ALA A 320 -32.13 4.87 -3.70
C ALA A 320 -33.60 5.07 -4.10
N GLU A 321 -33.92 6.14 -4.85
CA GLU A 321 -35.26 6.37 -5.41
C GLU A 321 -35.65 5.28 -6.42
N TYR A 322 -34.71 4.82 -7.25
CA TYR A 322 -34.91 3.70 -8.16
C TYR A 322 -35.30 2.41 -7.42
N TYR A 323 -34.52 2.00 -6.41
CA TYR A 323 -34.82 0.79 -5.64
C TYR A 323 -36.12 0.92 -4.83
N ALA A 324 -36.40 2.09 -4.25
CA ALA A 324 -37.68 2.35 -3.57
C ALA A 324 -38.88 2.20 -4.52
N GLY A 325 -38.78 2.72 -5.74
CA GLY A 325 -39.82 2.58 -6.77
C GLY A 325 -39.98 1.15 -7.29
N MET A 326 -38.91 0.37 -7.35
CA MET A 326 -38.97 -1.07 -7.67
C MET A 326 -39.69 -1.84 -6.56
N ALA A 327 -39.34 -1.57 -5.29
CA ALA A 327 -39.98 -2.19 -4.14
C ALA A 327 -41.47 -1.84 -4.03
N GLU A 328 -41.86 -0.58 -4.23
CA GLU A 328 -43.27 -0.13 -4.19
C GLU A 328 -44.12 -0.82 -5.26
N ARG A 329 -43.53 -1.13 -6.42
CA ARG A 329 -44.20 -1.79 -7.55
C ARG A 329 -44.12 -3.31 -7.50
N GLU A 330 -43.56 -3.88 -6.43
CA GLU A 330 -43.28 -5.32 -6.30
C GLU A 330 -42.49 -5.88 -7.50
N LEU A 331 -41.59 -5.06 -8.07
CA LEU A 331 -40.72 -5.47 -9.16
C LEU A 331 -39.45 -6.12 -8.61
N PRO A 332 -38.87 -7.12 -9.31
CA PRO A 332 -37.63 -7.76 -8.87
C PRO A 332 -36.44 -6.79 -8.97
N TYR A 333 -35.63 -6.72 -7.92
CA TYR A 333 -34.37 -5.99 -7.87
C TYR A 333 -33.36 -6.76 -7.02
N ASP A 334 -32.10 -6.35 -7.07
CA ASP A 334 -31.04 -6.91 -6.24
C ASP A 334 -31.05 -6.24 -4.85
N GLU A 335 -31.42 -7.00 -3.81
CA GLU A 335 -31.49 -6.52 -2.43
C GLU A 335 -30.10 -6.19 -1.84
N ASP A 336 -29.06 -6.87 -2.32
CA ASP A 336 -27.68 -6.62 -1.87
C ASP A 336 -27.21 -5.28 -2.42
N ASP A 337 -27.49 -4.97 -3.69
CA ASP A 337 -27.19 -3.65 -4.26
C ASP A 337 -27.95 -2.52 -3.56
N ALA A 338 -29.24 -2.73 -3.26
CA ALA A 338 -30.04 -1.75 -2.53
C ALA A 338 -29.45 -1.48 -1.13
N THR A 339 -29.03 -2.54 -0.42
CA THR A 339 -28.37 -2.44 0.88
C THR A 339 -27.04 -1.68 0.78
N GLN A 340 -26.24 -1.94 -0.25
CA GLN A 340 -24.98 -1.23 -0.49
C GLN A 340 -25.20 0.26 -0.76
N VAL A 341 -26.26 0.64 -1.49
CA VAL A 341 -26.61 2.05 -1.72
C VAL A 341 -26.97 2.75 -0.41
N GLU A 342 -27.76 2.11 0.46
CA GLU A 342 -28.08 2.68 1.78
C GLU A 342 -26.84 2.87 2.65
N GLU A 343 -25.95 1.88 2.68
CA GLU A 343 -24.69 1.97 3.43
C GLU A 343 -23.79 3.09 2.89
N ALA A 344 -23.72 3.23 1.57
CA ALA A 344 -22.98 4.32 0.92
C ALA A 344 -23.57 5.70 1.27
N LEU A 345 -24.89 5.84 1.33
CA LEU A 345 -25.56 7.08 1.79
C LEU A 345 -25.24 7.41 3.25
N ARG A 346 -25.25 6.40 4.15
CA ARG A 346 -24.87 6.59 5.56
C ARG A 346 -23.41 7.01 5.68
N GLN A 347 -22.51 6.40 4.90
CA GLN A 347 -21.10 6.78 4.88
C GLN A 347 -20.90 8.21 4.38
N LEU A 348 -21.55 8.58 3.26
CA LEU A 348 -21.49 9.93 2.70
C LEU A 348 -21.99 10.99 3.69
N ALA A 349 -23.05 10.69 4.44
CA ALA A 349 -23.56 11.59 5.48
C ALA A 349 -22.54 11.82 6.60
N ARG A 350 -21.82 10.77 7.03
CA ARG A 350 -20.72 10.89 8.00
C ARG A 350 -19.59 11.75 7.47
N ASP A 351 -19.19 11.53 6.22
CA ASP A 351 -18.08 12.26 5.58
C ASP A 351 -18.42 13.75 5.39
N ARG A 352 -19.66 14.07 4.99
CA ARG A 352 -20.16 15.45 4.92
C ARG A 352 -20.19 16.14 6.29
N ALA A 353 -20.59 15.43 7.34
CA ALA A 353 -20.58 15.98 8.70
C ALA A 353 -19.14 16.27 9.17
N ALA A 354 -18.20 15.36 8.89
CA ALA A 354 -16.79 15.53 9.20
C ALA A 354 -16.16 16.71 8.44
N LEU A 355 -16.51 16.89 7.16
CA LEU A 355 -16.06 18.03 6.37
C LEU A 355 -16.62 19.37 6.90
N ARG A 356 -17.89 19.43 7.29
CA ARG A 356 -18.47 20.66 7.89
C ARG A 356 -17.80 21.05 9.20
N ALA A 357 -17.52 20.07 10.07
CA ALA A 357 -16.82 20.32 11.33
C ALA A 357 -15.40 20.91 11.11
N TRP A 358 -14.74 20.54 10.00
CA TRP A 358 -13.48 21.14 9.61
C TRP A 358 -13.64 22.64 9.31
N ASP A 359 -14.66 23.03 8.55
CA ASP A 359 -14.90 24.46 8.23
C ASP A 359 -15.18 25.32 9.46
N ASP A 360 -15.84 24.76 10.48
CA ASP A 360 -16.08 25.45 11.75
C ASP A 360 -14.78 25.67 12.54
N THR A 361 -13.91 24.65 12.56
CA THR A 361 -12.62 24.71 13.28
C THR A 361 -11.61 25.63 12.59
N ALA A 362 -11.69 25.81 11.27
CA ALA A 362 -10.81 26.70 10.52
C ALA A 362 -11.14 28.21 10.69
N ARG A 363 -12.29 28.53 11.29
CA ARG A 363 -12.75 29.92 11.52
C ARG A 363 -12.42 30.46 12.92
N GLU A 364 -11.96 29.61 13.84
CA GLU A 364 -11.54 29.96 15.21
C GLU A 364 -10.05 30.33 15.28
#